data_AF-A0A5A7RX39-F1
#
_entry.id   AF-A0A5A7RX39-F1
#
_cell.length_a   1.000
_cell.length_b   1.000
_cell.length_c   1.000
_cell.angle_alpha   90.00
_cell.angle_beta   90.00
_cell.angle_gamma   90.00
#
_symmetry.space_group_name_H-M   'P 1'
#
loop_
_entity.id
_entity.type
_entity.pdbx_description
1 polymer ?
#
loop_
_entity_poly.entity_id
_entity_poly.type
_entity_poly.pdbx_seq_one_letter_code
_entity_poly.pdbx_strand_id
1 'polypeptide(L)'
;MDVFFVKSLIKLFFIWVLIQMRVKVKLQRTHEIKKINLDDGSTVEKLIKKMGFKPDSVLVLSNNTPIPIDDILNEGQELTILQVSSGG
;
A
#
# COMPACT_ATOMS: atom_id res chain seq x y z
N MET A 1 2.50 37.23 -4.47
CA MET A 1 2.25 35.83 -4.86
C MET A 1 0.82 35.77 -5.37
N ASP A 2 0.61 35.42 -6.63
CA ASP A 2 -0.67 35.61 -7.31
C ASP A 2 -1.74 34.63 -6.80
N VAL A 3 -2.94 35.12 -6.48
CA VAL A 3 -4.05 34.29 -5.97
C VAL A 3 -4.43 33.21 -6.98
N PHE A 4 -4.26 33.48 -8.27
CA PHE A 4 -4.48 32.51 -9.34
C PHE A 4 -3.51 31.31 -9.27
N PHE A 5 -2.24 31.58 -8.97
CA PHE A 5 -1.21 30.55 -8.83
C PHE A 5 -1.47 29.63 -7.63
N VAL A 6 -1.85 30.23 -6.49
CA VAL A 6 -2.19 29.48 -5.27
C VAL A 6 -3.42 28.58 -5.49
N LYS A 7 -4.47 29.09 -6.14
CA LYS A 7 -5.67 28.30 -6.49
C LYS A 7 -5.34 27.12 -7.41
N SER A 8 -4.44 27.31 -8.37
CA SER A 8 -4.01 26.25 -9.29
C SER A 8 -3.27 25.12 -8.56
N LEU A 9 -2.33 25.47 -7.68
CA LEU A 9 -1.61 24.51 -6.83
C LEU A 9 -2.53 23.71 -5.90
N ILE A 10 -3.50 24.38 -5.27
CA ILE A 10 -4.50 23.72 -4.42
C ILE A 10 -5.32 22.72 -5.24
N LYS A 11 -5.71 23.09 -6.46
CA LYS A 11 -6.49 22.22 -7.35
C LYS A 11 -5.69 20.98 -7.76
N LEU A 12 -4.42 21.14 -8.12
CA LEU A 12 -3.50 20.03 -8.43
C LEU A 12 -3.29 19.09 -7.24
N PHE A 13 -3.13 19.65 -6.04
CA PHE A 13 -3.03 18.85 -4.82
C PHE A 13 -4.31 18.04 -4.54
N PHE A 14 -5.48 18.65 -4.71
CA PHE A 14 -6.76 17.95 -4.55
C PHE A 14 -6.95 16.84 -5.59
N ILE A 15 -6.60 17.09 -6.85
CA ILE A 15 -6.64 16.07 -7.91
C ILE A 15 -5.75 14.88 -7.53
N TRP A 16 -4.55 15.13 -7.03
CA TRP A 16 -3.62 14.08 -6.61
C TRP A 16 -4.14 13.27 -5.41
N VAL A 17 -4.73 13.94 -4.41
CA VAL A 17 -5.37 13.29 -3.25
C VAL A 17 -6.56 12.41 -3.68
N LEU A 18 -7.25 12.74 -4.76
CA LEU A 18 -8.38 11.95 -5.28
C LEU A 18 -7.96 10.67 -6.02
N ILE A 19 -6.69 10.51 -6.41
CA ILE A 19 -6.17 9.36 -7.19
C ILE A 19 -5.54 8.30 -6.25
N GLN A 20 -5.94 8.29 -4.98
CA GLN A 20 -5.46 7.29 -4.03
C GLN A 20 -6.32 6.03 -4.12
N MET A 21 -5.66 4.88 -4.23
CA MET A 21 -6.30 3.59 -4.00
C MET A 21 -6.27 3.19 -2.52
N ARG A 22 -7.15 2.29 -2.10
CA ARG A 22 -7.22 1.73 -0.76
C ARG A 22 -7.14 0.22 -0.82
N VAL A 23 -6.13 -0.32 -0.15
CA VAL A 23 -5.97 -1.76 0.02
C VAL A 23 -6.25 -2.16 1.47
N LYS A 24 -6.77 -3.37 1.66
CA LYS A 24 -6.97 -3.97 2.98
C LYS A 24 -5.82 -4.93 3.24
N VAL A 25 -5.12 -4.72 4.34
CA VAL A 25 -3.98 -5.54 4.73
C VAL A 25 -4.29 -6.23 6.05
N LYS A 26 -4.29 -7.55 6.04
CA LYS A 26 -4.41 -8.40 7.22
C LYS A 26 -3.02 -8.81 7.70
N LEU A 27 -2.69 -8.48 8.93
CA LEU A 27 -1.47 -8.95 9.60
C LEU A 27 -1.78 -10.30 10.26
N GLN A 28 -1.14 -11.38 9.81
CA GLN A 28 -1.47 -12.73 10.32
C GLN A 28 -1.14 -12.87 11.81
N ARG A 29 0.00 -12.34 12.28
CA ARG A 29 0.42 -12.47 13.69
C ARG A 29 -0.58 -11.85 14.66
N THR A 30 -1.08 -10.65 14.35
CA THR A 30 -1.96 -9.87 15.24
C THR A 30 -3.45 -10.00 14.89
N HIS A 31 -3.79 -10.66 13.77
CA HIS A 31 -5.13 -10.68 13.17
C HIS A 31 -5.71 -9.27 12.90
N GLU A 32 -4.87 -8.25 12.89
CA GLU A 32 -5.26 -6.87 12.68
C GLU A 32 -5.51 -6.61 11.19
N ILE A 33 -6.59 -5.90 10.87
CA ILE A 33 -6.90 -5.47 9.51
C ILE A 33 -6.68 -3.96 9.42
N LYS A 34 -5.72 -3.55 8.58
CA LYS A 34 -5.40 -2.15 8.29
C LYS A 34 -5.87 -1.77 6.90
N LYS A 35 -6.43 -0.58 6.77
CA LYS A 35 -6.73 0.03 5.46
C LYS A 35 -5.61 1.01 5.13
N ILE A 36 -4.92 0.78 4.03
CA ILE A 36 -3.78 1.59 3.63
C ILE A 36 -4.12 2.30 2.32
N ASN A 37 -3.97 3.62 2.31
CA ASN A 37 -4.10 4.42 1.09
C ASN A 37 -2.75 4.39 0.36
N LEU A 38 -2.77 4.13 -0.94
CA LEU A 38 -1.61 4.10 -1.83
C LEU A 38 -1.91 4.90 -3.10
N ASP A 39 -0.88 5.29 -3.83
CA ASP A 39 -1.07 5.87 -5.16
C ASP A 39 -1.61 4.78 -6.10
N ASP A 40 -2.45 5.18 -7.07
CA ASP A 40 -2.91 4.26 -8.10
C ASP A 40 -1.72 3.57 -8.83
N GLY A 41 -1.87 2.28 -9.15
CA GLY A 41 -0.79 1.45 -9.70
C GLY A 41 0.41 1.19 -8.77
N SER A 42 0.30 1.39 -7.45
CA SER A 42 1.40 1.07 -6.52
C SER A 42 1.69 -0.43 -6.45
N THR A 43 2.96 -0.77 -6.19
CA THR A 43 3.41 -2.15 -6.05
C THR A 43 3.32 -2.67 -4.62
N VAL A 44 3.35 -4.00 -4.47
CA VAL A 44 3.48 -4.70 -3.19
C VAL A 44 4.70 -4.19 -2.40
N GLU A 45 5.84 -3.96 -3.08
CA GLU A 45 7.05 -3.41 -2.46
C GLU A 45 6.80 -2.09 -1.73
N LYS A 46 6.10 -1.17 -2.41
CA LYS A 46 5.82 0.17 -1.91
C LYS A 46 4.90 0.09 -0.69
N LEU A 47 3.93 -0.82 -0.71
CA LEU A 47 3.06 -1.10 0.43
C LEU A 47 3.87 -1.58 1.64
N ILE A 48 4.71 -2.61 1.46
CA ILE A 48 5.54 -3.20 2.52
C ILE A 48 6.41 -2.13 3.16
N LYS A 49 7.11 -1.33 2.34
CA LYS A 49 7.95 -0.22 2.79
C LYS A 49 7.15 0.84 3.55
N LYS A 50 5.97 1.21 3.05
CA LYS A 50 5.07 2.18 3.72
C LYS A 50 4.57 1.68 5.07
N MET A 51 4.41 0.37 5.24
CA MET A 51 4.06 -0.26 6.51
C MET A 51 5.26 -0.44 7.46
N GLY A 52 6.48 -0.08 7.03
CA GLY A 52 7.70 -0.17 7.85
C GLY A 52 8.31 -1.57 7.90
N PHE A 53 7.89 -2.48 7.03
CA PHE A 53 8.48 -3.81 6.92
C PHE A 53 9.61 -3.84 5.90
N LYS A 54 10.51 -4.81 6.04
CA LYS A 54 11.50 -5.10 4.99
C LYS A 54 10.96 -6.16 4.02
N PRO A 55 11.10 -5.96 2.70
CA PRO A 55 10.75 -6.94 1.66
C PRO A 55 11.14 -8.40 1.94
N ASP A 56 12.35 -8.60 2.45
CA ASP A 56 12.95 -9.91 2.76
C ASP A 56 12.42 -10.54 4.06
N SER A 57 11.74 -9.76 4.90
CA SER A 57 11.21 -10.19 6.20
C SER A 57 9.73 -10.60 6.15
N VAL A 58 9.07 -10.44 5.01
CA VAL A 58 7.63 -10.70 4.88
C VAL A 58 7.28 -11.43 3.59
N LEU A 59 6.24 -12.26 3.65
CA LEU A 59 5.58 -12.86 2.50
C LEU A 59 4.18 -12.24 2.38
N VAL A 60 3.83 -11.78 1.18
CA VAL A 60 2.52 -11.18 0.89
C VAL A 60 1.67 -12.17 0.10
N LEU A 61 0.45 -12.40 0.58
CA LEU A 61 -0.53 -13.24 -0.08
C LEU A 61 -1.70 -12.38 -0.59
N SER A 62 -2.17 -12.66 -1.79
CA SER A 62 -3.48 -12.23 -2.31
C SER A 62 -4.35 -13.47 -2.45
N ASN A 63 -5.55 -13.47 -1.86
CA ASN A 63 -6.45 -14.64 -1.87
C ASN A 63 -5.77 -15.97 -1.45
N ASN A 64 -4.91 -15.91 -0.42
CA ASN A 64 -4.14 -17.05 0.09
C ASN A 64 -3.06 -17.60 -0.87
N THR A 65 -2.75 -16.87 -1.96
CA THR A 65 -1.68 -17.19 -2.90
C THR A 65 -0.55 -16.17 -2.78
N PRO A 66 0.73 -16.58 -2.67
CA PRO A 66 1.85 -15.67 -2.69
C PRO A 66 1.90 -14.86 -3.99
N ILE A 67 2.10 -13.55 -3.86
CA ILE A 67 2.28 -12.67 -5.02
C ILE A 67 3.69 -12.07 -5.02
N PRO A 68 4.26 -11.80 -6.21
CA PRO A 68 5.54 -11.11 -6.35
C PRO A 68 5.52 -9.71 -5.71
N ILE A 69 6.70 -9.21 -5.36
CA ILE A 69 6.84 -7.91 -4.72
C ILE A 69 6.70 -6.72 -5.70
N ASP A 70 6.95 -6.97 -6.98
CA ASP A 70 6.76 -6.04 -8.09
C ASP A 70 5.33 -6.07 -8.65
N ASP A 71 4.46 -6.92 -8.11
CA ASP A 71 3.06 -7.02 -8.53
C ASP A 71 2.29 -5.74 -8.22
N ILE A 72 1.36 -5.39 -9.11
CA ILE A 72 0.58 -4.14 -9.04
C ILE A 72 -0.68 -4.39 -8.22
N LEU A 73 -0.90 -3.52 -7.23
CA LEU A 73 -2.09 -3.58 -6.39
C LEU A 73 -3.28 -2.89 -7.05
N ASN A 74 -4.48 -3.35 -6.70
CA ASN A 74 -5.74 -2.79 -7.18
C ASN A 74 -6.59 -2.24 -6.03
N GLU A 75 -7.51 -1.34 -6.37
CA GLU A 75 -8.48 -0.79 -5.41
C GLU A 75 -9.26 -1.90 -4.70
N GLY A 76 -9.34 -1.82 -3.37
CA GLY A 76 -10.09 -2.74 -2.54
C GLY A 76 -9.46 -4.11 -2.36
N GLN A 77 -8.28 -4.37 -2.95
CA GLN A 77 -7.61 -5.66 -2.87
C GLN A 77 -7.31 -6.06 -1.42
N GLU A 78 -7.52 -7.34 -1.11
CA GLU A 78 -7.26 -7.92 0.20
C GLU A 78 -5.95 -8.68 0.20
N LEU A 79 -5.04 -8.24 1.06
CA LEU A 79 -3.69 -8.78 1.19
C LEU A 79 -3.48 -9.33 2.58
N THR A 80 -2.75 -10.43 2.69
CA THR A 80 -2.30 -10.97 3.97
C THR A 80 -0.79 -10.89 4.05
N ILE A 81 -0.26 -10.27 5.10
CA ILE A 81 1.17 -10.20 5.36
C ILE A 81 1.54 -11.24 6.43
N LEU A 82 2.46 -12.11 6.05
CA LEU A 82 3.10 -13.10 6.92
C LEU A 82 4.52 -12.62 7.21
N GLN A 83 4.89 -12.45 8.48
CA GLN A 83 6.28 -12.18 8.84
C GLN A 83 7.04 -13.51 8.92
N VAL A 84 8.04 -13.66 8.06
CA VAL A 84 8.93 -14.81 8.09
C VAL A 84 9.96 -14.61 9.19
N SER A 85 10.09 -15.61 10.05
CA SER A 85 11.23 -15.70 10.97
C SER A 85 12.08 -16.82 10.40
N SER A 86 13.38 -16.59 10.18
CA SER A 86 14.31 -17.71 10.01
C SER A 86 14.35 -18.42 11.34
N GLY A 87 13.50 -19.42 11.52
CA GLY A 87 13.74 -20.43 12.55
C GLY A 87 15.14 -20.97 12.28
N GLY A 88 16.04 -20.81 13.24
CA GLY A 88 17.29 -21.57 13.24
C GLY A 88 17.01 -23.06 13.30
#